data_AF-A0AAV6M242-F1
#
_entry.id   AF-A0AAV6M242-F1
#
_cell.length_a   1.000
_cell.length_b   1.000
_cell.length_c   1.000
_cell.angle_alpha   90.00
_cell.angle_beta   90.00
_cell.angle_gamma   90.00
#
_symmetry.space_group_name_H-M   'P 1'
#
loop_
_entity.id
_entity.type
_entity.pdbx_description
1 polymer ?
#
loop_
_entity_poly.entity_id
_entity_poly.type
_entity_poly.pdbx_seq_one_letter_code
_entity_poly.pdbx_strand_id
1 'polypeptide(L)'
;MMKNQEHKSRREFVLIFKANPFTELFCNYINGERIGSFRLVLASKRLIARSTHFPLQSGFGVLGFERGVVMAAAAAAKKLENGVSASESDGISSVIPGWFSEISQMWPGEAHSLKVEKILFQGKSDYQNVMVFQSSTYGKVLVLDGVIQLTERDECAYQEMITHLPLCSIPNPKKVLVIGGGDGGVLREVARHSSVEKIDICEIDKMVVDVSKEFFPRVAIGYEDPRVTLHVGDGVAFLKAVPEGTYDAVIVDSSDPIGPAQELFEKPFFASVAKALRPGGVVCTQAESIWLHMKIIEDIVTNCRQVFKGSVNYAWTTVPTYPSGVIGFMLCSTEGPPVDFKHPVNPVEVNGIDTPNNPLKFYNSEIHSAAFCLPSFAKKIIDSKAN
;
A
#
# COMPACT_ATOMS: atom_id res chain seq x y z
N MET A 1 22.98 -71.90 -20.99
CA MET A 1 22.08 -71.88 -22.15
C MET A 1 20.72 -71.40 -21.68
N MET A 2 20.23 -70.29 -22.23
CA MET A 2 18.81 -69.86 -22.30
C MET A 2 17.94 -69.70 -21.03
N LYS A 3 17.38 -68.47 -20.96
CA LYS A 3 15.99 -68.07 -20.67
C LYS A 3 15.56 -67.74 -19.22
N ASN A 4 15.42 -66.42 -19.04
CA ASN A 4 14.25 -65.66 -18.55
C ASN A 4 13.35 -66.23 -17.44
N GLN A 5 13.36 -65.44 -16.36
CA GLN A 5 12.30 -65.05 -15.43
C GLN A 5 10.84 -65.33 -15.83
N GLU A 6 10.07 -65.82 -14.85
CA GLU A 6 8.73 -65.32 -14.55
C GLU A 6 8.38 -65.58 -13.07
N HIS A 7 8.35 -64.53 -12.25
CA HIS A 7 7.58 -64.50 -11.00
C HIS A 7 7.22 -63.04 -10.68
N LYS A 8 5.97 -62.66 -10.99
CA LYS A 8 5.38 -61.38 -10.59
C LYS A 8 5.16 -61.36 -9.07
N SER A 9 6.03 -60.66 -8.35
CA SER A 9 5.74 -60.14 -7.01
C SER A 9 4.79 -58.94 -7.16
N ARG A 10 3.58 -59.02 -6.59
CA ARG A 10 2.73 -57.84 -6.36
C ARG A 10 3.38 -57.02 -5.24
N ARG A 11 3.93 -55.84 -5.57
CA ARG A 11 4.23 -54.79 -4.59
C ARG A 11 3.08 -53.79 -4.63
N GLU A 12 2.37 -53.65 -3.52
CA GLU A 12 1.47 -52.51 -3.29
C GLU A 12 2.32 -51.25 -3.15
N PHE A 13 1.99 -50.21 -3.90
CA PHE A 13 2.50 -48.86 -3.69
C PHE A 13 1.37 -48.01 -3.12
N VAL A 14 1.57 -47.48 -1.90
CA VAL A 14 0.68 -46.51 -1.27
C VAL A 14 1.20 -45.12 -1.62
N LEU A 15 0.43 -44.36 -2.40
CA LEU A 15 0.67 -42.94 -2.66
C LEU A 15 -0.09 -42.10 -1.61
N ILE A 16 0.65 -41.38 -0.77
CA ILE A 16 0.09 -40.42 0.21
C ILE A 16 0.18 -39.02 -0.42
N PHE A 17 -0.96 -38.36 -0.63
CA PHE A 17 -1.03 -36.98 -1.13
C PHE A 17 -1.29 -36.00 0.03
N LYS A 18 -0.49 -34.93 0.10
CA LYS A 18 -0.70 -33.76 0.96
C LYS A 18 -1.38 -32.67 0.12
N ALA A 19 -2.60 -32.27 0.46
CA ALA A 19 -3.35 -31.26 -0.29
C ALA A 19 -2.97 -29.84 0.14
N ASN A 20 -2.78 -28.94 -0.82
CA ASN A 20 -2.60 -27.49 -0.62
C ASN A 20 -3.69 -26.75 -1.44
N PRO A 21 -4.31 -25.66 -0.97
CA PRO A 21 -5.53 -25.12 -1.57
C PRO A 21 -5.22 -23.98 -2.54
N PHE A 22 -4.70 -24.28 -3.72
CA PHE A 22 -4.76 -23.36 -4.86
C PHE A 22 -5.02 -24.17 -6.14
N THR A 23 -5.96 -23.69 -6.94
CA THR A 23 -6.48 -24.32 -8.16
C THR A 23 -5.41 -24.69 -9.18
N GLU A 24 -5.34 -25.98 -9.55
CA GLU A 24 -4.73 -26.44 -10.81
C GLU A 24 -5.61 -27.47 -11.50
N LEU A 25 -5.65 -27.40 -12.84
CA LEU A 25 -6.29 -28.38 -13.71
C LEU A 25 -5.40 -29.63 -13.77
N PHE A 26 -5.85 -30.77 -13.25
CA PHE A 26 -5.12 -32.03 -13.40
C PHE A 26 -5.61 -32.79 -14.64
N CYS A 27 -4.67 -33.17 -15.52
CA CYS A 27 -4.90 -34.16 -16.58
C CYS A 27 -4.27 -35.49 -16.15
N ASN A 28 -5.06 -36.56 -16.11
CA ASN A 28 -4.55 -37.91 -15.86
C ASN A 28 -4.30 -38.64 -17.18
N TYR A 29 -3.15 -39.32 -17.25
CA TYR A 29 -2.76 -40.23 -18.32
C TYR A 29 -2.54 -41.63 -17.76
N ILE A 30 -3.03 -42.65 -18.47
CA ILE A 30 -2.66 -44.05 -18.25
C ILE A 30 -2.27 -44.61 -19.62
N ASN A 31 -1.04 -45.13 -19.74
CA ASN A 31 -0.47 -45.64 -21.00
C ASN A 31 -0.54 -44.65 -22.19
N GLY A 32 -0.36 -43.35 -21.93
CA GLY A 32 -0.20 -42.34 -22.98
C GLY A 32 -1.49 -41.86 -23.67
N GLU A 33 -2.68 -42.34 -23.30
CA GLU A 33 -3.95 -41.82 -23.80
C GLU A 33 -4.73 -41.02 -22.74
N ARG A 34 -5.44 -39.97 -23.20
CA ARG A 34 -6.14 -38.98 -22.37
C ARG A 34 -7.57 -39.45 -22.08
N ILE A 35 -7.91 -39.69 -20.81
CA ILE A 35 -9.19 -40.33 -20.43
C ILE A 35 -10.24 -39.32 -19.88
N GLY A 36 -9.96 -38.02 -19.89
CA GLY A 36 -10.95 -36.97 -19.62
C GLY A 36 -10.46 -35.85 -18.70
N SER A 37 -11.27 -34.80 -18.55
CA SER A 37 -10.98 -33.62 -17.71
C SER A 37 -12.14 -33.36 -16.76
N PHE A 38 -11.86 -33.07 -15.49
CA PHE A 38 -12.85 -32.64 -14.50
C PHE A 38 -12.58 -31.20 -14.08
N ARG A 39 -13.65 -30.42 -13.88
CA ARG A 39 -13.59 -29.06 -13.38
C ARG A 39 -14.32 -29.02 -12.04
N LEU A 40 -13.59 -28.75 -10.95
CA LEU A 40 -14.19 -28.53 -9.64
C LEU A 40 -14.47 -27.03 -9.51
N VAL A 41 -15.74 -26.64 -9.48
CA VAL A 41 -16.16 -25.26 -9.20
C VAL A 41 -16.69 -25.23 -7.77
N LEU A 42 -15.94 -24.59 -6.87
CA LEU A 42 -16.41 -24.26 -5.53
C LEU A 42 -17.31 -23.01 -5.63
N ALA A 43 -18.61 -23.23 -5.82
CA ALA A 43 -19.62 -22.23 -5.51
C ALA A 43 -20.27 -22.61 -4.18
N SER A 44 -20.04 -21.77 -3.17
CA SER A 44 -20.87 -21.56 -1.97
C SER A 44 -21.86 -22.68 -1.58
N LYS A 45 -21.48 -23.46 -0.56
CA LYS A 45 -22.35 -24.22 0.37
C LYS A 45 -23.67 -24.77 -0.22
N ARG A 46 -23.61 -25.81 -1.08
CA ARG A 46 -24.60 -26.92 -1.20
C ARG A 46 -24.16 -27.90 -2.27
N LEU A 47 -24.09 -29.20 -1.93
CA LEU A 47 -23.78 -30.28 -2.87
C LEU A 47 -25.04 -30.56 -3.72
N ILE A 48 -25.02 -30.23 -5.02
CA ILE A 48 -26.06 -30.63 -5.97
C ILE A 48 -25.39 -31.45 -7.07
N ALA A 49 -25.67 -32.76 -7.11
CA ALA A 49 -25.28 -33.62 -8.21
C ALA A 49 -26.30 -33.47 -9.36
N ARG A 50 -25.84 -33.09 -10.55
CA ARG A 50 -26.63 -33.20 -11.79
C ARG A 50 -25.97 -34.21 -12.72
N SER A 51 -26.69 -35.24 -13.10
CA SER A 51 -26.30 -36.20 -14.13
C SER A 51 -26.77 -35.74 -15.51
N THR A 52 -25.90 -35.79 -16.51
CA THR A 52 -26.31 -35.76 -17.93
C THR A 52 -26.44 -37.20 -18.44
N HIS A 53 -27.62 -37.59 -18.91
CA HIS A 53 -27.94 -38.90 -19.47
C HIS A 53 -27.55 -39.02 -20.96
N PHE A 54 -27.14 -40.22 -21.39
CA PHE A 54 -27.54 -40.90 -22.65
C PHE A 54 -27.30 -42.43 -22.47
N PRO A 55 -27.94 -43.31 -23.26
CA PRO A 55 -28.80 -44.36 -22.74
C PRO A 55 -28.18 -45.74 -22.92
N LEU A 56 -28.48 -46.70 -22.06
CA LEU A 56 -28.40 -48.11 -22.43
C LEU A 56 -29.39 -48.93 -21.61
N GLN A 57 -29.96 -49.88 -22.33
CA GLN A 57 -31.17 -50.62 -22.03
C GLN A 57 -31.08 -51.56 -20.82
N SER A 58 -32.27 -51.77 -20.25
CA SER A 58 -32.77 -53.00 -19.63
C SER A 58 -32.02 -53.62 -18.44
N GLY A 59 -32.73 -53.70 -17.32
CA GLY A 59 -32.84 -54.96 -16.58
C GLY A 59 -32.30 -54.98 -15.16
N PHE A 60 -33.23 -55.08 -14.21
CA PHE A 60 -33.11 -55.70 -12.89
C PHE A 60 -32.34 -55.01 -11.75
N GLY A 61 -33.09 -54.75 -10.66
CA GLY A 61 -32.69 -55.24 -9.33
C GLY A 61 -32.10 -54.23 -8.36
N VAL A 62 -32.98 -53.49 -7.67
CA VAL A 62 -32.68 -52.81 -6.39
C VAL A 62 -32.40 -53.86 -5.33
N LEU A 63 -31.30 -53.75 -4.57
CA LEU A 63 -31.25 -54.11 -3.14
C LEU A 63 -29.94 -53.68 -2.45
N GLY A 64 -30.08 -52.68 -1.57
CA GLY A 64 -29.42 -52.63 -0.26
C GLY A 64 -27.93 -52.26 -0.20
N PHE A 65 -27.59 -50.97 -0.27
CA PHE A 65 -26.26 -50.50 0.15
C PHE A 65 -26.20 -49.05 0.66
N GLU A 66 -27.23 -48.55 1.36
CA GLU A 66 -27.23 -47.14 1.84
C GLU A 66 -27.05 -46.94 3.36
N ARG A 67 -26.89 -47.99 4.16
CA ARG A 67 -26.62 -47.83 5.62
C ARG A 67 -25.16 -48.05 6.05
N GLY A 68 -24.31 -48.64 5.20
CA GLY A 68 -22.91 -48.91 5.53
C GLY A 68 -21.97 -47.70 5.35
N VAL A 69 -22.22 -46.86 4.34
CA VAL A 69 -21.31 -45.77 3.96
C VAL A 69 -21.46 -44.56 4.90
N VAL A 70 -22.66 -44.30 5.41
CA VAL A 70 -22.93 -43.16 6.32
C VAL A 70 -22.31 -43.39 7.70
N MET A 71 -22.28 -44.63 8.20
CA MET A 71 -21.67 -44.93 9.51
C MET A 71 -20.12 -44.93 9.46
N ALA A 72 -19.51 -45.29 8.33
CA ALA A 72 -18.06 -45.23 8.16
C ALA A 72 -17.55 -43.77 8.12
N ALA A 73 -18.29 -42.87 7.49
CA ALA A 73 -17.94 -41.44 7.43
C ALA A 73 -18.06 -40.76 8.81
N ALA A 74 -19.07 -41.12 9.62
CA ALA A 74 -19.24 -40.59 10.97
C ALA A 74 -18.17 -41.10 11.96
N ALA A 75 -17.73 -42.36 11.83
CA ALA A 75 -16.65 -42.91 12.65
C ALA A 75 -15.27 -42.34 12.26
N ALA A 76 -15.04 -42.04 10.97
CA ALA A 76 -13.83 -41.35 10.51
C ALA A 76 -13.79 -39.88 10.98
N ALA A 77 -14.94 -39.18 11.01
CA ALA A 77 -15.03 -37.83 11.54
C ALA A 77 -14.77 -37.77 13.06
N LYS A 78 -15.22 -38.77 13.83
CA LYS A 78 -15.01 -38.82 15.28
C LYS A 78 -13.60 -39.26 15.71
N LYS A 79 -12.84 -39.93 14.83
CA LYS A 79 -11.44 -40.31 15.06
C LYS A 79 -10.43 -39.20 14.67
N LEU A 80 -10.90 -38.17 13.97
CA LEU A 80 -10.15 -36.95 13.65
C LEU A 80 -10.26 -35.89 14.76
N GLU A 81 -11.20 -36.02 15.70
CA GLU A 81 -11.36 -35.10 16.84
C GLU A 81 -10.57 -35.49 18.10
N ASN A 82 -10.03 -36.71 18.19
CA ASN A 82 -9.26 -37.18 19.35
C ASN A 82 -7.99 -37.90 18.88
N GLY A 83 -6.93 -37.15 18.61
CA GLY A 83 -5.62 -37.73 18.26
C GLY A 83 -4.81 -36.96 17.25
N VAL A 84 -4.78 -35.63 17.33
CA VAL A 84 -3.61 -34.89 16.89
C VAL A 84 -3.03 -34.24 18.13
N SER A 85 -2.12 -34.97 18.79
CA SER A 85 -1.07 -34.29 19.53
C SER A 85 -0.44 -33.35 18.51
N ALA A 86 -0.66 -32.05 18.67
CA ALA A 86 0.16 -31.06 18.00
C ALA A 86 1.60 -31.46 18.31
N SER A 87 2.30 -32.01 17.33
CA SER A 87 3.74 -31.89 17.32
C SER A 87 3.94 -30.38 17.31
N GLU A 88 4.28 -29.83 18.47
CA GLU A 88 4.89 -28.52 18.57
C GLU A 88 5.94 -28.50 17.46
N SER A 89 5.64 -27.80 16.37
CA SER A 89 6.72 -27.28 15.55
C SER A 89 7.57 -26.52 16.55
N ASP A 90 8.81 -26.96 16.75
CA ASP A 90 9.82 -26.23 17.52
C ASP A 90 9.82 -24.78 17.03
N GLY A 91 9.01 -23.98 17.69
CA GLY A 91 8.64 -22.67 17.23
C GLY A 91 9.76 -21.78 17.68
N ILE A 92 10.53 -21.27 16.72
CA ILE A 92 11.41 -20.14 16.97
C ILE A 92 10.51 -19.00 17.46
N SER A 93 10.35 -18.82 18.78
CA SER A 93 10.09 -17.50 19.36
C SER A 93 10.24 -17.50 20.87
N SER A 94 11.26 -16.79 21.34
CA SER A 94 11.14 -16.01 22.58
C SER A 94 10.87 -14.57 22.13
N VAL A 95 9.62 -14.12 22.23
CA VAL A 95 9.29 -12.71 21.95
C VAL A 95 9.95 -11.87 23.04
N ILE A 96 10.94 -11.05 22.66
CA ILE A 96 11.57 -10.11 23.59
C ILE A 96 10.54 -8.99 23.88
N PRO A 97 10.13 -8.77 25.15
CA PRO A 97 9.12 -7.75 25.45
C PRO A 97 9.55 -6.32 25.13
N GLY A 98 8.58 -5.42 24.95
CA GLY A 98 8.81 -3.98 24.78
C GLY A 98 9.23 -3.54 23.38
N TRP A 99 8.83 -4.29 22.35
CA TRP A 99 8.99 -3.91 20.94
C TRP A 99 7.61 -3.70 20.31
N PHE A 100 7.50 -2.65 19.50
CA PHE A 100 6.41 -2.47 18.55
C PHE A 100 6.86 -3.07 17.22
N SER A 101 6.01 -3.88 16.60
CA SER A 101 6.25 -4.45 15.27
C SER A 101 5.12 -4.04 14.35
N GLU A 102 5.46 -3.32 13.28
CA GLU A 102 4.54 -2.88 12.25
C GLU A 102 4.19 -4.06 11.33
N ILE A 103 2.95 -4.56 11.44
CA ILE A 103 2.49 -5.75 10.70
C ILE A 103 1.23 -5.37 9.92
N SER A 104 1.24 -5.62 8.61
CA SER A 104 0.10 -5.38 7.73
C SER A 104 -0.02 -6.47 6.66
N GLN A 105 -1.22 -6.61 6.09
CA GLN A 105 -1.43 -7.42 4.89
C GLN A 105 -0.82 -6.80 3.63
N MET A 106 -0.47 -5.51 3.68
CA MET A 106 0.20 -4.80 2.58
C MET A 106 1.66 -5.27 2.39
N TRP A 107 2.33 -5.69 3.46
CA TRP A 107 3.69 -6.25 3.44
C TRP A 107 3.75 -7.62 4.12
N PRO A 108 3.14 -8.66 3.50
CA PRO A 108 3.01 -9.96 4.12
C PRO A 108 4.37 -10.66 4.32
N GLY A 109 4.60 -11.19 5.52
CA GLY A 109 5.81 -11.95 5.84
C GLY A 109 7.00 -11.12 6.32
N GLU A 110 6.84 -9.80 6.42
CA GLU A 110 7.84 -8.88 6.97
C GLU A 110 7.21 -7.91 8.00
N ALA A 111 8.05 -7.33 8.86
CA ALA A 111 7.64 -6.31 9.83
C ALA A 111 8.84 -5.46 10.26
N HIS A 112 8.69 -4.14 10.27
CA HIS A 112 9.67 -3.25 10.91
C HIS A 112 9.41 -3.21 12.42
N SER A 113 10.44 -3.37 13.24
CA SER A 113 10.29 -3.40 14.70
C SER A 113 11.10 -2.31 15.39
N LEU A 114 10.45 -1.50 16.22
CA LEU A 114 11.07 -0.45 17.03
C LEU A 114 10.94 -0.77 18.51
N LYS A 115 12.05 -0.61 19.25
CA LYS A 115 12.03 -0.73 20.71
C LYS A 115 11.23 0.44 21.29
N VAL A 116 10.25 0.13 22.13
CA VAL A 116 9.38 1.11 22.80
C VAL A 116 9.98 1.43 24.17
N GLU A 117 10.22 2.71 24.44
CA GLU A 117 10.56 3.19 25.78
C GLU A 117 9.29 3.48 26.59
N LYS A 118 8.34 4.19 25.98
CA LYS A 118 7.11 4.62 26.65
C LYS A 118 5.99 4.88 25.66
N ILE A 119 4.80 4.37 25.95
CA ILE A 119 3.58 4.81 25.26
C ILE A 119 3.18 6.18 25.81
N LEU A 120 3.07 7.17 24.94
CA LEU A 120 2.72 8.55 25.27
C LEU A 120 1.21 8.77 25.14
N PHE A 121 0.60 8.19 24.11
CA PHE A 121 -0.82 8.25 23.84
C PHE A 121 -1.29 6.97 23.15
N GLN A 122 -2.51 6.55 23.47
CA GLN A 122 -3.23 5.52 22.71
C GLN A 122 -4.72 5.82 22.79
N GLY A 123 -5.36 5.90 21.63
CA GLY A 123 -6.78 6.23 21.50
C GLY A 123 -7.37 5.67 20.22
N LYS A 124 -8.69 5.71 20.12
CA LYS A 124 -9.43 5.37 18.90
C LYS A 124 -10.32 6.56 18.56
N SER A 125 -10.11 7.14 17.38
CA SER A 125 -10.96 8.20 16.84
C SER A 125 -12.18 7.59 16.13
N ASP A 126 -12.99 8.45 15.50
CA ASP A 126 -14.07 8.00 14.61
C ASP A 126 -13.55 7.29 13.35
N TYR A 127 -12.25 7.42 13.04
CA TYR A 127 -11.63 6.95 11.80
C TYR A 127 -10.66 5.79 12.02
N GLN A 128 -9.80 5.87 13.04
CA GLN A 128 -8.64 4.97 13.17
C GLN A 128 -8.16 4.84 14.62
N ASN A 129 -7.32 3.84 14.87
CA ASN A 129 -6.56 3.72 16.12
C ASN A 129 -5.33 4.62 16.04
N VAL A 130 -5.17 5.53 16.99
CA VAL A 130 -4.07 6.48 17.06
C VAL A 130 -3.17 6.12 18.24
N MET A 131 -1.88 5.97 17.99
CA MET A 131 -0.89 5.71 19.03
C MET A 131 0.33 6.60 18.83
N VAL A 132 0.83 7.14 19.94
CA VAL A 132 2.13 7.81 19.99
C VAL A 132 2.99 7.14 21.03
N PHE A 133 4.21 6.80 20.67
CA PHE A 133 5.18 6.28 21.62
C PHE A 133 6.57 6.90 21.43
N GLN A 134 7.32 6.96 22.52
CA GLN A 134 8.74 7.23 22.53
C GLN A 134 9.48 5.94 22.20
N SER A 135 10.21 5.92 21.08
CA SER A 135 11.12 4.83 20.72
C SER A 135 12.50 5.04 21.32
N SER A 136 13.29 3.95 21.42
CA SER A 136 14.65 4.05 21.99
C SER A 136 15.66 4.77 21.10
N THR A 137 15.45 4.78 19.78
CA THR A 137 16.48 5.26 18.83
C THR A 137 15.94 6.06 17.65
N TYR A 138 14.63 6.23 17.52
CA TYR A 138 13.97 6.97 16.42
C TYR A 138 13.18 8.20 16.91
N GLY A 139 13.28 8.53 18.21
CA GLY A 139 12.50 9.61 18.81
C GLY A 139 11.03 9.20 19.00
N LYS A 140 10.12 10.17 18.96
CA LYS A 140 8.68 9.89 19.00
C LYS A 140 8.21 9.33 17.67
N VAL A 141 7.21 8.46 17.74
CA VAL A 141 6.64 7.72 16.61
C VAL A 141 5.12 7.89 16.65
N LEU A 142 4.54 8.30 15.51
CA LEU A 142 3.09 8.30 15.30
C LEU A 142 2.71 7.02 14.55
N VAL A 143 1.68 6.34 15.05
CA VAL A 143 1.14 5.12 14.46
C VAL A 143 -0.36 5.28 14.28
N LEU A 144 -0.86 4.97 13.08
CA LEU A 144 -2.27 4.93 12.73
C LEU A 144 -2.63 3.52 12.26
N ASP A 145 -3.63 2.90 12.88
CA ASP A 145 -4.08 1.52 12.59
C ASP A 145 -2.95 0.47 12.55
N GLY A 146 -1.91 0.68 13.35
CA GLY A 146 -0.76 -0.22 13.42
C GLY A 146 0.34 0.04 12.40
N VAL A 147 0.21 1.07 11.57
CA VAL A 147 1.18 1.52 10.57
C VAL A 147 1.89 2.79 11.04
N ILE A 148 3.22 2.79 10.99
CA ILE A 148 4.08 3.94 11.30
C ILE A 148 3.84 5.02 10.26
N GLN A 149 3.36 6.18 10.71
CA GLN A 149 3.16 7.33 9.83
C GLN A 149 4.36 8.27 9.83
N LEU A 150 5.06 8.41 10.95
CA LEU A 150 6.32 9.18 11.00
C LEU A 150 7.16 8.80 12.22
N THR A 151 8.46 9.06 12.11
CA THR A 151 9.36 9.17 13.25
C THR A 151 10.13 10.48 13.22
N GLU A 152 10.46 11.05 14.38
CA GLU A 152 11.25 12.30 14.45
C GLU A 152 12.63 12.18 13.79
N ARG A 153 13.15 10.96 13.64
CA ARG A 153 14.51 10.71 13.13
C ARG A 153 14.60 10.82 11.61
N ASP A 154 13.60 10.37 10.87
CA ASP A 154 13.64 10.28 9.41
C ASP A 154 12.47 10.99 8.69
N GLU A 155 11.57 11.66 9.43
CA GLU A 155 10.47 12.46 8.85
C GLU A 155 10.93 13.43 7.76
N CYS A 156 12.15 13.97 7.87
CA CYS A 156 12.68 14.95 6.92
C CYS A 156 12.81 14.37 5.51
N ALA A 157 13.12 13.08 5.37
CA ALA A 157 13.26 12.48 4.05
C ALA A 157 11.91 12.44 3.32
N TYR A 158 10.83 12.12 4.03
CA TYR A 158 9.50 12.09 3.43
C TYR A 158 8.95 13.52 3.22
N GLN A 159 8.93 14.34 4.27
CA GLN A 159 8.29 15.66 4.25
C GLN A 159 9.00 16.62 3.27
N GLU A 160 10.33 16.62 3.24
CA GLU A 160 11.08 17.47 2.30
C GLU A 160 10.85 16.98 0.86
N MET A 161 10.87 15.67 0.61
CA MET A 161 10.69 15.15 -0.76
C MET A 161 9.27 15.37 -1.28
N ILE A 162 8.23 14.98 -0.54
CA ILE A 162 6.84 15.11 -1.00
C ILE A 162 6.45 16.57 -1.26
N THR A 163 7.09 17.50 -0.55
CA THR A 163 6.85 18.95 -0.65
C THR A 163 7.71 19.63 -1.72
N HIS A 164 9.02 19.43 -1.71
CA HIS A 164 9.92 20.16 -2.59
C HIS A 164 9.96 19.59 -4.00
N LEU A 165 9.68 18.29 -4.20
CA LEU A 165 9.54 17.73 -5.56
C LEU A 165 8.53 18.51 -6.40
N PRO A 166 7.25 18.70 -6.00
CA PRO A 166 6.30 19.47 -6.81
C PRO A 166 6.60 20.98 -6.81
N LEU A 167 6.91 21.57 -5.64
CA LEU A 167 6.99 23.03 -5.50
C LEU A 167 8.26 23.63 -6.12
N CYS A 168 9.34 22.86 -6.23
CA CYS A 168 10.54 23.30 -6.97
C CYS A 168 10.42 23.07 -8.49
N SER A 169 9.41 22.33 -8.96
CA SER A 169 9.17 22.10 -10.40
C SER A 169 8.27 23.15 -11.05
N ILE A 170 7.72 24.10 -10.28
CA ILE A 170 6.92 25.21 -10.83
C ILE A 170 7.42 26.58 -10.34
N PRO A 171 7.29 27.64 -11.16
CA PRO A 171 7.68 28.97 -10.76
C PRO A 171 6.65 29.59 -9.80
N ASN A 172 7.12 30.19 -8.71
CA ASN A 172 6.33 31.02 -7.79
C ASN A 172 4.97 30.44 -7.37
N PRO A 173 4.90 29.24 -6.76
CA PRO A 173 3.64 28.70 -6.23
C PRO A 173 3.06 29.64 -5.17
N LYS A 174 1.77 29.96 -5.26
CA LYS A 174 1.07 30.90 -4.35
C LYS A 174 0.03 30.21 -3.49
N LYS A 175 -0.78 29.32 -4.06
CA LYS A 175 -1.86 28.63 -3.36
C LYS A 175 -1.67 27.13 -3.42
N VAL A 176 -1.42 26.53 -2.25
CA VAL A 176 -1.12 25.10 -2.09
C VAL A 176 -2.21 24.45 -1.24
N LEU A 177 -2.66 23.27 -1.66
CA LEU A 177 -3.54 22.39 -0.88
C LEU A 177 -2.74 21.19 -0.37
N VAL A 178 -2.90 20.86 0.90
CA VAL A 178 -2.44 19.61 1.50
C VAL A 178 -3.67 18.77 1.89
N ILE A 179 -3.74 17.53 1.45
CA ILE A 179 -4.77 16.56 1.85
C ILE A 179 -4.12 15.51 2.72
N GLY A 180 -4.68 15.27 3.90
CA GLY A 180 -3.99 14.55 4.97
C GLY A 180 -2.94 15.44 5.63
N GLY A 181 -1.77 14.90 5.95
CA GLY A 181 -0.66 15.63 6.57
C GLY A 181 -0.96 16.13 7.98
N GLY A 182 -1.79 15.38 8.73
CA GLY A 182 -2.25 15.73 10.08
C GLY A 182 -1.13 16.03 11.07
N ASP A 183 0.09 15.53 10.87
CA ASP A 183 1.26 15.83 11.70
C ASP A 183 1.79 17.26 11.58
N GLY A 184 1.55 17.91 10.44
CA GLY A 184 1.92 19.30 10.17
C GLY A 184 3.33 19.50 9.60
N GLY A 185 4.11 18.44 9.41
CA GLY A 185 5.47 18.54 8.87
C GLY A 185 5.49 18.99 7.41
N VAL A 186 4.58 18.50 6.57
CA VAL A 186 4.42 19.02 5.20
C VAL A 186 4.08 20.51 5.20
N LEU A 187 3.26 20.99 6.15
CA LEU A 187 2.96 22.43 6.26
C LEU A 187 4.21 23.25 6.58
N ARG A 188 5.07 22.73 7.47
CA ARG A 188 6.37 23.34 7.79
C ARG A 188 7.26 23.47 6.56
N GLU A 189 7.30 22.44 5.71
CA GLU A 189 8.11 22.46 4.49
C GLU A 189 7.51 23.37 3.41
N VAL A 190 6.17 23.40 3.25
CA VAL A 190 5.48 24.32 2.31
C VAL A 190 5.75 25.77 2.72
N ALA A 191 5.74 26.05 4.02
CA ALA A 191 5.99 27.38 4.57
C ALA A 191 7.38 27.94 4.24
N ARG A 192 8.36 27.10 3.86
CA ARG A 192 9.67 27.58 3.42
C ARG A 192 9.63 28.34 2.10
N HIS A 193 8.61 28.11 1.28
CA HIS A 193 8.44 28.81 0.00
C HIS A 193 7.83 30.19 0.25
N SER A 194 8.65 31.24 0.13
CA SER A 194 8.25 32.63 0.38
C SER A 194 7.22 33.16 -0.60
N SER A 195 7.12 32.55 -1.79
CA SER A 195 6.10 32.85 -2.80
C SER A 195 4.71 32.34 -2.43
N VAL A 196 4.61 31.37 -1.50
CA VAL A 196 3.32 30.82 -1.07
C VAL A 196 2.59 31.85 -0.22
N GLU A 197 1.38 32.19 -0.64
CA GLU A 197 0.47 33.16 -0.02
C GLU A 197 -0.61 32.47 0.81
N LYS A 198 -1.00 31.23 0.45
CA LYS A 198 -2.07 30.48 1.11
C LYS A 198 -1.78 28.97 1.13
N ILE A 199 -1.94 28.37 2.30
CA ILE A 199 -1.81 26.92 2.51
C ILE A 199 -3.13 26.42 3.10
N ASP A 200 -3.93 25.71 2.31
CA ASP A 200 -5.11 25.02 2.83
C ASP A 200 -4.71 23.59 3.18
N ILE A 201 -5.13 23.08 4.35
CA ILE A 201 -4.98 21.68 4.73
C ILE A 201 -6.33 21.06 5.04
N CYS A 202 -6.62 19.89 4.46
CA CYS A 202 -7.81 19.10 4.75
C CYS A 202 -7.41 17.77 5.39
N GLU A 203 -7.58 17.66 6.71
CA GLU A 203 -7.31 16.46 7.49
C GLU A 203 -8.63 15.90 8.01
N ILE A 204 -8.87 14.60 7.81
CA ILE A 204 -10.14 13.97 8.16
C ILE A 204 -10.26 13.74 9.67
N ASP A 205 -9.14 13.42 10.32
CA ASP A 205 -9.10 13.01 11.72
C ASP A 205 -8.49 14.09 12.62
N LYS A 206 -9.38 14.80 13.32
CA LYS A 206 -8.98 15.82 14.29
C LYS A 206 -8.06 15.27 15.39
N MET A 207 -8.22 14.00 15.80
CA MET A 207 -7.39 13.40 16.84
C MET A 207 -5.92 13.37 16.42
N VAL A 208 -5.64 13.10 15.14
CA VAL A 208 -4.27 13.11 14.59
C VAL A 208 -3.66 14.50 14.71
N VAL A 209 -4.42 15.56 14.36
CA VAL A 209 -3.96 16.95 14.48
C VAL A 209 -3.66 17.31 15.94
N ASP A 210 -4.58 16.97 16.85
CA ASP A 210 -4.46 17.34 18.27
C ASP A 210 -3.27 16.64 18.92
N VAL A 211 -3.15 15.33 18.72
CA VAL A 211 -2.04 14.50 19.23
C VAL A 211 -0.70 14.94 18.62
N SER A 212 -0.68 15.31 17.34
CA SER A 212 0.53 15.80 16.70
C SER A 212 1.01 17.13 17.28
N LYS A 213 0.09 18.07 17.51
CA LYS A 213 0.39 19.34 18.20
C LYS A 213 0.90 19.13 19.62
N GLU A 214 0.33 18.18 20.34
CA GLU A 214 0.74 17.89 21.73
C GLU A 214 2.12 17.24 21.81
N PHE A 215 2.38 16.20 21.02
CA PHE A 215 3.57 15.37 21.19
C PHE A 215 4.71 15.69 20.23
N PHE A 216 4.45 16.35 19.09
CA PHE A 216 5.43 16.64 18.05
C PHE A 216 5.53 18.15 17.75
N PRO A 217 5.89 19.01 18.73
CA PRO A 217 5.85 20.45 18.57
C PRO A 217 6.75 20.98 17.44
N ARG A 218 7.85 20.28 17.12
CA ARG A 218 8.74 20.65 16.01
C ARG A 218 8.17 20.31 14.63
N VAL A 219 7.30 19.30 14.56
CA VAL A 219 6.64 18.86 13.33
C VAL A 219 5.40 19.73 13.11
N ALA A 220 4.56 19.82 14.14
CA ALA A 220 3.30 20.55 14.12
C ALA A 220 3.44 22.09 14.09
N ILE A 221 4.67 22.63 14.18
CA ILE A 221 4.93 24.08 14.06
C ILE A 221 4.39 24.66 12.75
N GLY A 222 4.24 23.84 11.70
CA GLY A 222 3.63 24.27 10.44
C GLY A 222 2.22 24.83 10.62
N TYR A 223 1.45 24.36 11.61
CA TYR A 223 0.12 24.90 11.92
C TYR A 223 0.12 26.34 12.47
N GLU A 224 1.26 26.85 12.94
CA GLU A 224 1.37 28.22 13.45
C GLU A 224 1.64 29.25 12.34
N ASP A 225 1.93 28.83 11.11
CA ASP A 225 2.12 29.74 9.99
C ASP A 225 0.80 30.46 9.65
N PRO A 226 0.78 31.81 9.60
CA PRO A 226 -0.45 32.58 9.38
C PRO A 226 -1.10 32.35 8.01
N ARG A 227 -0.39 31.74 7.06
CA ARG A 227 -0.93 31.36 5.74
C ARG A 227 -1.73 30.06 5.77
N VAL A 228 -1.61 29.28 6.84
CA VAL A 228 -2.27 27.98 6.99
C VAL A 228 -3.75 28.14 7.36
N THR A 229 -4.61 27.34 6.73
CA THR A 229 -6.01 27.18 7.13
C THR A 229 -6.35 25.71 7.19
N LEU A 230 -6.65 25.24 8.41
CA LEU A 230 -7.06 23.88 8.68
C LEU A 230 -8.56 23.71 8.45
N HIS A 231 -8.89 22.75 7.59
CA HIS A 231 -10.21 22.21 7.37
C HIS A 231 -10.23 20.79 7.94
N VAL A 232 -11.07 20.55 8.95
CA VAL A 232 -11.28 19.19 9.45
C VAL A 232 -12.41 18.57 8.65
N GLY A 233 -12.11 17.55 7.84
CA GLY A 233 -13.08 16.88 6.99
C GLY A 233 -12.47 15.99 5.91
N ASP A 234 -13.34 15.32 5.16
CA ASP A 234 -12.96 14.44 4.07
C ASP A 234 -12.36 15.23 2.88
N GLY A 235 -11.12 14.91 2.52
CA GLY A 235 -10.39 15.51 1.40
C GLY A 235 -11.06 15.30 0.03
N VAL A 236 -11.78 14.19 -0.16
CA VAL A 236 -12.55 13.93 -1.39
C VAL A 236 -13.71 14.92 -1.49
N ALA A 237 -14.47 15.10 -0.41
CA ALA A 237 -15.57 16.05 -0.35
C ALA A 237 -15.07 17.50 -0.50
N PHE A 238 -13.94 17.83 0.15
CA PHE A 238 -13.30 19.13 0.05
C PHE A 238 -12.94 19.46 -1.41
N LEU A 239 -12.21 18.59 -2.10
CA LEU A 239 -11.82 18.80 -3.50
C LEU A 239 -12.99 18.97 -4.45
N LYS A 240 -14.09 18.22 -4.24
CA LYS A 240 -15.30 18.37 -5.07
C LYS A 240 -15.92 19.76 -4.94
N ALA A 241 -15.77 20.42 -3.79
CA ALA A 241 -16.27 21.76 -3.54
C ALA A 241 -15.32 22.88 -4.01
N VAL A 242 -14.06 22.55 -4.32
CA VAL A 242 -13.07 23.52 -4.80
C VAL A 242 -13.43 24.01 -6.21
N PRO A 243 -13.44 25.34 -6.44
CA PRO A 243 -13.61 25.90 -7.78
C PRO A 243 -12.49 25.45 -8.73
N GLU A 244 -12.80 25.31 -10.01
CA GLU A 244 -11.83 24.91 -11.03
C GLU A 244 -10.65 25.89 -11.12
N GLY A 245 -9.44 25.36 -11.26
CA GLY A 245 -8.24 26.17 -11.46
C GLY A 245 -7.76 26.97 -10.24
N THR A 246 -8.16 26.59 -9.03
CA THR A 246 -7.88 27.33 -7.79
C THR A 246 -6.43 27.19 -7.30
N TYR A 247 -5.84 26.00 -7.39
CA TYR A 247 -4.56 25.68 -6.74
C TYR A 247 -3.41 25.63 -7.75
N ASP A 248 -2.24 26.10 -7.32
CA ASP A 248 -0.98 25.92 -8.05
C ASP A 248 -0.43 24.51 -7.86
N ALA A 249 -0.55 23.99 -6.63
CA ALA A 249 -0.10 22.67 -6.25
C ALA A 249 -1.07 22.00 -5.27
N VAL A 250 -1.21 20.68 -5.40
CA VAL A 250 -1.90 19.80 -4.44
C VAL A 250 -0.90 18.75 -3.97
N ILE A 251 -0.76 18.59 -2.65
CA ILE A 251 0.04 17.53 -2.02
C ILE A 251 -0.93 16.59 -1.31
N VAL A 252 -0.89 15.30 -1.66
CA VAL A 252 -1.71 14.25 -1.03
C VAL A 252 -0.80 13.43 -0.14
N ASP A 253 -0.77 13.82 1.13
CA ASP A 253 -0.02 13.18 2.21
C ASP A 253 -0.96 12.28 3.02
N SER A 254 -1.37 11.18 2.39
CA SER A 254 -2.32 10.23 2.94
C SER A 254 -1.65 9.00 3.52
N SER A 255 -2.37 8.31 4.41
CA SER A 255 -2.07 6.93 4.80
C SER A 255 -2.23 5.95 3.63
N ASP A 256 -1.86 4.69 3.86
CA ASP A 256 -2.01 3.57 2.92
C ASP A 256 -3.45 3.44 2.35
N PRO A 257 -3.64 2.79 1.18
CA PRO A 257 -4.95 2.55 0.55
C PRO A 257 -5.85 1.54 1.30
N ILE A 258 -5.67 1.41 2.62
CA ILE A 258 -6.54 0.67 3.53
C ILE A 258 -7.11 1.66 4.55
N GLY A 259 -8.42 1.61 4.77
CA GLY A 259 -9.09 2.51 5.71
C GLY A 259 -9.54 3.82 5.03
N PRO A 260 -9.44 4.98 5.70
CA PRO A 260 -10.08 6.22 5.24
C PRO A 260 -9.48 6.79 3.94
N ALA A 261 -8.26 6.40 3.57
CA ALA A 261 -7.56 6.95 2.40
C ALA A 261 -7.84 6.20 1.08
N GLN A 262 -8.62 5.11 1.08
CA GLN A 262 -8.81 4.26 -0.11
C GLN A 262 -9.25 5.05 -1.36
N GLU A 263 -10.20 5.97 -1.21
CA GLU A 263 -10.74 6.77 -2.33
C GLU A 263 -9.69 7.71 -2.95
N LEU A 264 -8.63 8.08 -2.20
CA LEU A 264 -7.57 8.98 -2.64
C LEU A 264 -6.66 8.35 -3.71
N PHE A 265 -6.74 7.03 -3.91
CA PHE A 265 -5.97 6.28 -4.90
C PHE A 265 -6.78 5.95 -6.17
N GLU A 266 -8.05 6.37 -6.21
CA GLU A 266 -8.95 6.06 -7.33
C GLU A 266 -9.03 7.19 -8.37
N LYS A 267 -9.34 6.81 -9.61
CA LYS A 267 -9.47 7.74 -10.74
C LYS A 267 -10.40 8.96 -10.49
N PRO A 268 -11.57 8.83 -9.83
CA PRO A 268 -12.45 9.98 -9.57
C PRO A 268 -11.81 11.05 -8.68
N PHE A 269 -10.97 10.64 -7.73
CA PHE A 269 -10.21 11.57 -6.90
C PHE A 269 -9.18 12.32 -7.74
N PHE A 270 -8.36 11.61 -8.54
CA PHE A 270 -7.40 12.26 -9.44
C PHE A 270 -8.06 13.25 -10.40
N ALA A 271 -9.26 12.93 -10.91
CA ALA A 271 -10.03 13.85 -11.76
C ALA A 271 -10.47 15.12 -10.99
N SER A 272 -10.83 14.99 -9.72
CA SER A 272 -11.17 16.12 -8.85
C SER A 272 -9.94 16.99 -8.56
N VAL A 273 -8.78 16.38 -8.33
CA VAL A 273 -7.50 17.08 -8.21
C VAL A 273 -7.17 17.85 -9.48
N ALA A 274 -7.24 17.21 -10.65
CA ALA A 274 -6.94 17.86 -11.93
C ALA A 274 -7.84 19.07 -12.20
N LYS A 275 -9.12 19.01 -11.82
CA LYS A 275 -10.05 20.14 -11.91
C LYS A 275 -9.67 21.27 -10.95
N ALA A 276 -9.27 20.95 -9.72
CA ALA A 276 -8.89 21.94 -8.72
C ALA A 276 -7.59 22.70 -9.06
N LEU A 277 -6.70 22.07 -9.84
CA LEU A 277 -5.44 22.65 -10.29
C LEU A 277 -5.62 23.62 -11.45
N ARG A 278 -4.88 24.74 -11.43
CA ARG A 278 -4.77 25.63 -12.61
C ARG A 278 -4.12 24.91 -13.80
N PRO A 279 -4.19 25.46 -15.03
CA PRO A 279 -3.39 24.96 -16.15
C PRO A 279 -1.88 24.94 -15.82
N GLY A 280 -1.23 23.81 -16.07
CA GLY A 280 0.15 23.53 -15.65
C GLY A 280 0.37 23.51 -14.12
N GLY A 281 -0.70 23.40 -13.34
CA GLY A 281 -0.65 23.13 -11.90
C GLY A 281 -0.26 21.67 -11.65
N VAL A 282 0.30 21.40 -10.46
CA VAL A 282 0.94 20.11 -10.16
C VAL A 282 0.30 19.39 -8.99
N VAL A 283 0.29 18.06 -9.04
CA VAL A 283 -0.02 17.22 -7.88
C VAL A 283 1.19 16.35 -7.53
N CYS A 284 1.44 16.20 -6.24
CA CYS A 284 2.30 15.17 -5.66
C CYS A 284 1.45 14.29 -4.73
N THR A 285 1.51 12.96 -4.87
CA THR A 285 0.86 12.04 -3.92
C THR A 285 1.86 11.04 -3.39
N GLN A 286 1.71 10.60 -2.14
CA GLN A 286 2.28 9.32 -1.69
C GLN A 286 1.84 8.23 -2.69
N ALA A 287 2.77 7.40 -3.15
CA ALA A 287 2.53 6.38 -4.16
C ALA A 287 3.25 5.05 -3.87
N GLU A 288 3.35 4.69 -2.60
CA GLU A 288 3.72 3.35 -2.14
C GLU A 288 5.16 2.90 -2.48
N SER A 289 5.53 1.68 -2.09
CA SER A 289 6.85 1.11 -2.35
C SER A 289 6.93 0.35 -3.67
N ILE A 290 7.94 0.64 -4.48
CA ILE A 290 8.26 -0.13 -5.69
C ILE A 290 8.67 -1.58 -5.42
N TRP A 291 9.06 -1.94 -4.19
CA TRP A 291 9.42 -3.32 -3.86
C TRP A 291 8.20 -4.18 -3.51
N LEU A 292 7.15 -3.56 -2.98
CA LEU A 292 6.00 -4.26 -2.40
C LEU A 292 4.74 -4.09 -3.26
N HIS A 293 4.55 -2.92 -3.87
CA HIS A 293 3.24 -2.45 -4.34
C HIS A 293 3.20 -2.18 -5.85
N MET A 294 4.07 -2.81 -6.66
CA MET A 294 4.16 -2.52 -8.11
C MET A 294 2.84 -2.59 -8.87
N LYS A 295 1.92 -3.50 -8.50
CA LYS A 295 0.60 -3.59 -9.14
C LYS A 295 -0.26 -2.37 -8.83
N ILE A 296 -0.28 -1.93 -7.57
CA ILE A 296 -1.00 -0.74 -7.13
C ILE A 296 -0.42 0.49 -7.84
N ILE A 297 0.91 0.59 -7.89
CA ILE A 297 1.63 1.68 -8.58
C ILE A 297 1.29 1.71 -10.07
N GLU A 298 1.26 0.56 -10.76
CA GLU A 298 0.91 0.48 -12.18
C GLU A 298 -0.51 1.00 -12.46
N ASP A 299 -1.47 0.65 -11.58
CA ASP A 299 -2.85 1.12 -11.69
C ASP A 299 -2.95 2.63 -11.43
N ILE A 300 -2.24 3.15 -10.41
CA ILE A 300 -2.16 4.59 -10.13
C ILE A 300 -1.56 5.35 -11.33
N VAL A 301 -0.41 4.91 -11.85
CA VAL A 301 0.23 5.54 -13.02
C VAL A 301 -0.71 5.54 -14.23
N THR A 302 -1.42 4.42 -14.44
CA THR A 302 -2.40 4.30 -15.54
C THR A 302 -3.55 5.30 -15.36
N ASN A 303 -4.10 5.42 -14.15
CA ASN A 303 -5.17 6.38 -13.84
C ASN A 303 -4.69 7.83 -14.03
N CYS A 304 -3.50 8.16 -13.53
CA CYS A 304 -2.90 9.49 -13.68
C CYS A 304 -2.69 9.86 -15.15
N ARG A 305 -2.18 8.96 -16.00
CA ARG A 305 -2.02 9.23 -17.45
C ARG A 305 -3.35 9.44 -18.18
N GLN A 306 -4.42 8.81 -17.70
CA GLN A 306 -5.76 9.03 -18.27
C GLN A 306 -6.32 10.40 -17.90
N VAL A 307 -6.01 10.90 -16.70
CA VAL A 307 -6.55 12.15 -16.15
C VAL A 307 -5.68 13.36 -16.54
N PHE A 308 -4.39 13.31 -16.23
CA PHE A 308 -3.45 14.42 -16.41
C PHE A 308 -2.88 14.41 -17.83
N LYS A 309 -2.87 15.59 -18.48
CA LYS A 309 -2.42 15.77 -19.87
C LYS A 309 -1.11 16.55 -19.99
N GLY A 310 -0.54 16.99 -18.87
CA GLY A 310 0.83 17.44 -18.80
C GLY A 310 1.79 16.29 -18.55
N SER A 311 2.79 16.52 -17.72
CA SER A 311 3.79 15.52 -17.34
C SER A 311 3.23 14.54 -16.31
N VAL A 312 3.55 13.25 -16.42
CA VAL A 312 3.23 12.22 -15.41
C VAL A 312 4.48 11.40 -15.14
N ASN A 313 5.03 11.53 -13.93
CA ASN A 313 6.27 10.89 -13.51
C ASN A 313 6.09 10.21 -12.15
N TYR A 314 6.96 9.24 -11.88
CA TYR A 314 7.06 8.59 -10.58
C TYR A 314 8.46 8.87 -10.02
N ALA A 315 8.54 9.36 -8.79
CA ALA A 315 9.77 9.52 -8.03
C ALA A 315 9.79 8.56 -6.84
N TRP A 316 10.96 8.33 -6.24
CA TRP A 316 11.10 7.56 -5.01
C TRP A 316 12.20 8.12 -4.11
N THR A 317 12.10 7.83 -2.81
CA THR A 317 13.11 8.19 -1.82
C THR A 317 13.25 7.11 -0.74
N THR A 318 14.27 7.25 0.10
CA THR A 318 14.53 6.37 1.25
C THR A 318 13.89 6.93 2.51
N VAL A 319 13.08 6.12 3.19
CA VAL A 319 12.52 6.39 4.52
C VAL A 319 12.66 5.11 5.35
N PRO A 320 13.70 5.01 6.21
CA PRO A 320 14.03 3.77 6.91
C PRO A 320 12.89 3.11 7.69
N THR A 321 11.99 3.89 8.30
CA THR A 321 10.87 3.35 9.09
C THR A 321 9.61 3.05 8.29
N TYR A 322 9.60 3.28 6.97
CA TYR A 322 8.50 2.83 6.12
C TYR A 322 8.74 1.40 5.61
N PRO A 323 7.67 0.65 5.26
CA PRO A 323 7.78 -0.69 4.71
C PRO A 323 8.76 -0.74 3.53
N SER A 324 9.64 -1.76 3.49
CA SER A 324 10.80 -1.89 2.57
C SER A 324 11.89 -0.79 2.63
N GLY A 325 11.74 0.25 3.45
CA GLY A 325 12.69 1.36 3.62
C GLY A 325 12.66 2.41 2.52
N VAL A 326 11.70 2.33 1.58
CA VAL A 326 11.52 3.30 0.48
C VAL A 326 10.05 3.61 0.25
N ILE A 327 9.79 4.81 -0.27
CA ILE A 327 8.46 5.27 -0.62
C ILE A 327 8.50 6.06 -1.91
N GLY A 328 7.42 5.97 -2.69
CA GLY A 328 7.26 6.62 -3.97
C GLY A 328 6.33 7.81 -3.94
N PHE A 329 6.41 8.59 -5.01
CA PHE A 329 5.56 9.74 -5.24
C PHE A 329 5.10 9.80 -6.69
N MET A 330 3.80 10.00 -6.91
CA MET A 330 3.30 10.40 -8.23
C MET A 330 3.44 11.90 -8.38
N LEU A 331 4.05 12.36 -9.46
CA LEU A 331 4.07 13.76 -9.87
C LEU A 331 3.36 13.93 -11.19
N CYS A 332 2.27 14.70 -11.19
CA CYS A 332 1.48 14.96 -12.39
C CYS A 332 1.26 16.46 -12.59
N SER A 333 1.23 16.92 -13.84
CA SER A 333 0.78 18.27 -14.18
C SER A 333 -0.43 18.24 -15.10
N THR A 334 -1.30 19.23 -14.96
CA THR A 334 -2.43 19.45 -15.87
C THR A 334 -1.94 19.96 -17.23
N GLU A 335 -2.82 19.95 -18.23
CA GLU A 335 -2.56 20.64 -19.50
C GLU A 335 -2.28 22.13 -19.24
N GLY A 336 -1.30 22.71 -19.95
CA GLY A 336 -0.89 24.10 -19.77
C GLY A 336 0.61 24.30 -19.97
N PRO A 337 1.23 25.27 -19.27
CA PRO A 337 2.68 25.44 -19.28
C PRO A 337 3.40 24.11 -18.97
N PRO A 338 4.43 23.74 -19.74
CA PRO A 338 5.14 22.48 -19.55
C PRO A 338 5.86 22.47 -18.20
N VAL A 339 5.80 21.32 -17.52
CA VAL A 339 6.46 21.09 -16.23
C VAL A 339 7.48 19.96 -16.41
N ASP A 340 8.75 20.26 -16.17
CA ASP A 340 9.80 19.25 -16.09
C ASP A 340 10.06 18.89 -14.62
N PHE A 341 9.46 17.78 -14.19
CA PHE A 341 9.66 17.29 -12.82
C PHE A 341 11.07 16.75 -12.57
N LYS A 342 11.90 16.50 -13.58
CA LYS A 342 13.23 15.93 -13.38
C LYS A 342 14.30 16.98 -13.15
N HIS A 343 14.02 18.23 -13.53
CA HIS A 343 14.95 19.35 -13.43
C HIS A 343 14.26 20.53 -12.75
N PRO A 344 14.49 20.77 -11.45
CA PRO A 344 13.75 21.79 -10.70
C PRO A 344 14.06 23.19 -11.23
N VAL A 345 13.00 23.92 -11.61
CA VAL A 345 13.09 25.30 -12.13
C VAL A 345 13.16 26.35 -11.03
N ASN A 346 12.83 25.96 -9.80
CA ASN A 346 12.82 26.80 -8.60
C ASN A 346 13.64 26.13 -7.47
N PRO A 347 14.96 25.95 -7.66
CA PRO A 347 15.82 25.18 -6.74
C PRO A 347 15.95 25.83 -5.36
N VAL A 348 16.07 25.01 -4.32
CA VAL A 348 16.06 25.44 -2.91
C VAL A 348 17.29 26.27 -2.53
N GLU A 349 18.42 26.01 -3.19
CA GLU A 349 19.72 26.63 -2.96
C GLU A 349 19.77 28.09 -3.41
N VAL A 350 18.93 28.47 -4.39
CA VAL A 350 18.88 29.84 -4.95
C VAL A 350 17.79 30.67 -4.28
N ASN A 351 16.73 30.03 -3.79
CA ASN A 351 15.53 30.70 -3.31
C ASN A 351 15.48 30.94 -1.80
N GLY A 352 16.59 30.71 -1.09
CA GLY A 352 16.66 30.90 0.37
C GLY A 352 15.73 29.98 1.15
N ILE A 353 15.36 28.83 0.56
CA ILE A 353 14.58 27.77 1.22
C ILE A 353 15.49 27.01 2.20
N ASP A 354 16.73 26.75 1.76
CA ASP A 354 17.80 26.22 2.59
C ASP A 354 18.61 27.38 3.18
N THR A 355 18.54 27.56 4.50
CA THR A 355 19.23 28.65 5.20
C THR A 355 20.05 28.13 6.38
N PRO A 356 21.15 28.80 6.79
CA PRO A 356 21.95 28.35 7.93
C PRO A 356 21.16 28.18 9.24
N ASN A 357 20.08 28.96 9.43
CA ASN A 357 19.23 28.90 10.62
C ASN A 357 18.09 27.89 10.52
N ASN A 358 17.80 27.40 9.31
CA ASN A 358 16.78 26.39 9.06
C ASN A 358 17.19 25.54 7.85
N PRO A 359 18.25 24.72 7.97
CA PRO A 359 18.78 23.98 6.84
C PRO A 359 17.85 22.83 6.47
N LEU A 360 17.82 22.50 5.18
CA LEU A 360 17.27 21.22 4.73
C LEU A 360 18.15 20.08 5.24
N LYS A 361 17.53 18.94 5.57
CA LYS A 361 18.25 17.77 6.11
C LYS A 361 18.43 16.67 5.08
N PHE A 362 17.60 16.63 4.04
CA PHE A 362 17.58 15.56 3.05
C PHE A 362 17.55 16.08 1.62
N TYR A 363 16.58 16.92 1.28
CA TYR A 363 16.37 17.39 -0.08
C TYR A 363 17.49 18.33 -0.54
N ASN A 364 17.91 18.15 -1.79
CA ASN A 364 18.69 19.10 -2.58
C ASN A 364 18.39 18.87 -4.06
N SER A 365 18.84 19.77 -4.94
CA SER A 365 18.56 19.69 -6.38
C SER A 365 19.11 18.42 -7.05
N GLU A 366 20.22 17.86 -6.55
CA GLU A 366 20.76 16.61 -7.08
C GLU A 366 19.88 15.40 -6.71
N ILE A 367 19.46 15.33 -5.43
CA ILE A 367 18.53 14.31 -4.94
C ILE A 367 17.17 14.42 -5.63
N HIS A 368 16.70 15.64 -5.93
CA HIS A 368 15.48 15.84 -6.72
C HIS A 368 15.55 15.10 -8.05
N SER A 369 16.59 15.34 -8.85
CA SER A 369 16.74 14.65 -10.15
C SER A 369 16.98 13.15 -9.98
N ALA A 370 17.79 12.75 -8.99
CA ALA A 370 18.11 11.35 -8.73
C ALA A 370 16.87 10.54 -8.29
N ALA A 371 15.88 11.16 -7.65
CA ALA A 371 14.64 10.52 -7.25
C ALA A 371 13.81 10.00 -8.43
N PHE A 372 14.08 10.41 -9.68
CA PHE A 372 13.42 9.87 -10.87
C PHE A 372 14.22 8.74 -11.56
N CYS A 373 15.41 8.41 -11.04
CA CYS A 373 16.26 7.32 -11.53
C CYS A 373 15.81 6.00 -10.91
N LEU A 374 14.77 5.40 -11.49
CA LEU A 374 14.19 4.16 -10.99
C LEU A 374 15.02 2.91 -11.33
N PRO A 375 15.04 1.89 -10.46
CA PRO A 375 15.59 0.57 -10.78
C PRO A 375 14.95 -0.02 -12.04
N SER A 376 15.70 -0.84 -12.79
CA SER A 376 15.28 -1.32 -14.10
C SER A 376 13.95 -2.08 -14.12
N PHE A 377 13.61 -2.79 -13.04
CA PHE A 377 12.35 -3.53 -12.96
C PHE A 377 11.15 -2.58 -12.86
N ALA A 378 11.23 -1.54 -12.01
CA ALA A 378 10.18 -0.55 -11.83
C ALA A 378 10.08 0.36 -13.05
N LYS A 379 11.23 0.80 -13.59
CA LYS A 379 11.31 1.63 -14.80
C LYS A 379 10.55 1.00 -15.97
N LYS A 380 10.74 -0.30 -16.22
CA LYS A 380 10.05 -1.00 -17.31
C LYS A 380 8.54 -0.92 -17.17
N ILE A 381 8.00 -1.14 -15.98
CA ILE A 381 6.54 -1.14 -15.74
C ILE A 381 6.00 0.28 -15.85
N ILE A 382 6.61 1.24 -15.15
CA ILE A 382 6.14 2.63 -15.09
C ILE A 382 6.24 3.30 -16.47
N ASP A 383 7.30 3.06 -17.24
CA ASP A 383 7.47 3.67 -18.58
C ASP A 383 6.72 2.93 -19.69
N SER A 384 6.37 1.64 -19.52
CA SER A 384 5.81 0.80 -20.61
C SER A 384 4.53 1.34 -21.26
N LYS A 385 3.79 2.21 -20.57
CA LYS A 385 2.53 2.80 -21.05
C LYS A 385 2.64 4.33 -21.27
N ALA A 386 3.85 4.85 -21.46
CA ALA A 386 4.08 6.28 -21.72
C ALA A 386 3.86 6.67 -23.20
N ASN A 387 3.63 5.68 -24.06
CA ASN A 387 3.46 5.83 -25.51
C ASN A 387 2.01 5.64 -25.93
#